data_AF-A0A2H9PFD1-F1
#
_entry.id   AF-A0A2H9PFD1-F1
#
_cell.length_a   1.000
_cell.length_b   1.000
_cell.length_c   1.000
_cell.angle_alpha   90.00
_cell.angle_beta   90.00
_cell.angle_gamma   90.00
#
_symmetry.space_group_name_H-M   'P 1'
#
loop_
_entity.id
_entity.type
_entity.pdbx_description
1 polymer ?
#
loop_
_entity_poly.entity_id
_entity_poly.type
_entity_poly.pdbx_seq_one_letter_code
_entity_poly.pdbx_strand_id
1 'polypeptide(L)'
;MYQIMKNFKNFLGKCRKNRIDSIFAGFVLALLLFALLMNVAAGVGEKNRENLNNTLNAINANYTVLKYDYETARSNYFESLSYYNEAKAGWLVSRQKYLENKNDENYKIFINSTKKFILNLSVVLENYNEMLKKRVLSDDSFDDITKNEQISQIDILLDKIKDIKKQMSETPKSQLTIEALKNFAMELQETYAHSQHIRGMVVTTILKNKMKIVIAGLVEDSLKMYEDVAQLKASGYNTTEMEEKLCKLNEMLNQSYANYQKCVNLMNLSTSKSLAEAENLFKTTYKSAYKIRTDLNDIYSSIPGGWISELESANSTYVAKGDGKAVINIDKADIKIYVVGSVTLKGDTDNAKISLKNLKEMNSSEGKVYGGDGNIEITGKDLIIEISGKDINIAIAGNGNATLTGTGTQKACDKGLCISFPWEGKNIKFSK
;
A
#
# COMPACT_ATOMS: atom_id res chain seq x y z
N MET A 1 -9.75 -24.55 16.69
CA MET A 1 -10.09 -24.61 15.24
C MET A 1 -11.47 -25.21 14.97
N TYR A 2 -11.79 -26.42 15.45
CA TYR A 2 -13.14 -27.02 15.31
C TYR A 2 -14.28 -26.20 15.96
N GLN A 3 -14.08 -25.69 17.19
CA GLN A 3 -15.04 -24.78 17.85
C GLN A 3 -15.27 -23.48 17.07
N ILE A 4 -14.21 -22.92 16.49
CA ILE A 4 -14.23 -21.68 15.68
C ILE A 4 -15.06 -21.92 14.42
N MET A 5 -14.83 -23.04 13.73
CA MET A 5 -15.63 -23.44 12.56
C MET A 5 -17.10 -23.71 12.91
N LYS A 6 -17.39 -24.26 14.10
CA LYS A 6 -18.77 -24.51 14.56
C LYS A 6 -19.53 -23.22 14.88
N ASN A 7 -18.87 -22.27 15.54
CA ASN A 7 -19.45 -20.95 15.85
C ASN A 7 -19.67 -20.13 14.57
N PHE A 8 -18.72 -20.16 13.64
CA PHE A 8 -18.82 -19.51 12.35
C PHE A 8 -19.95 -20.09 11.48
N LYS A 9 -20.10 -21.42 11.44
CA LYS A 9 -21.17 -22.11 10.69
C LYS A 9 -22.57 -21.83 11.26
N ASN A 10 -22.69 -21.75 12.59
CA ASN A 10 -23.95 -21.37 13.26
C ASN A 10 -24.31 -19.89 13.02
N PHE A 11 -23.31 -19.02 12.94
CA PHE A 11 -23.49 -17.61 12.63
C PHE A 11 -23.90 -17.37 11.17
N LEU A 12 -23.24 -18.05 10.22
CA LEU A 12 -23.62 -18.05 8.80
C LEU A 12 -25.06 -18.56 8.57
N GLY A 13 -25.53 -19.48 9.43
CA GLY A 13 -26.92 -19.94 9.45
C GLY A 13 -27.95 -18.83 9.72
N LYS A 14 -27.56 -17.73 10.39
CA LYS A 14 -28.44 -16.58 10.68
C LYS A 14 -28.46 -15.52 9.58
N CYS A 15 -27.36 -15.28 8.87
CA CYS A 15 -27.38 -14.39 7.70
C CYS A 15 -27.96 -15.09 6.43
N ARG A 16 -28.44 -16.34 6.53
CA ARG A 16 -29.07 -17.08 5.42
C ARG A 16 -30.46 -16.54 5.11
N LYS A 17 -30.51 -15.55 4.22
CA LYS A 17 -31.68 -15.32 3.37
C LYS A 17 -31.45 -15.38 1.87
N ASN A 18 -30.21 -15.48 1.35
CA ASN A 18 -30.00 -15.70 -0.09
C ASN A 18 -28.72 -16.49 -0.45
N ARG A 19 -28.86 -17.32 -1.50
CA ARG A 19 -27.93 -18.33 -2.04
C ARG A 19 -26.56 -17.78 -2.48
N ILE A 20 -25.45 -18.24 -1.89
CA ILE A 20 -24.12 -18.42 -2.54
C ILE A 20 -23.26 -19.42 -1.71
N ASP A 21 -23.59 -20.72 -1.70
CA ASP A 21 -22.84 -21.71 -0.90
C ASP A 21 -21.55 -22.24 -1.59
N SER A 22 -21.39 -22.10 -2.93
CA SER A 22 -20.27 -22.72 -3.67
C SER A 22 -19.01 -21.85 -3.78
N ILE A 23 -19.13 -20.52 -3.75
CA ILE A 23 -17.99 -19.60 -3.91
C ILE A 23 -17.20 -19.44 -2.59
N PHE A 24 -17.88 -19.58 -1.45
CA PHE A 24 -17.30 -19.33 -0.12
C PHE A 24 -16.39 -20.47 0.36
N ALA A 25 -16.72 -21.73 0.02
CA ALA A 25 -15.91 -22.89 0.38
C ALA A 25 -14.55 -22.91 -0.34
N GLY A 26 -14.50 -22.45 -1.60
CA GLY A 26 -13.24 -22.34 -2.35
C GLY A 26 -12.29 -21.27 -1.80
N PHE A 27 -12.84 -20.17 -1.28
CA PHE A 27 -12.08 -19.05 -0.74
C PHE A 27 -11.37 -19.40 0.60
N VAL A 28 -12.05 -20.14 1.48
CA VAL A 28 -11.47 -20.60 2.76
C VAL A 28 -10.33 -21.60 2.54
N LEU A 29 -10.44 -22.46 1.53
CA LEU A 29 -9.39 -23.43 1.18
C LEU A 29 -8.12 -22.74 0.64
N ALA A 30 -8.26 -21.66 -0.12
CA ALA A 30 -7.14 -20.89 -0.65
C ALA A 30 -6.36 -20.13 0.44
N LEU A 31 -7.04 -19.60 1.46
CA LEU A 31 -6.39 -18.95 2.61
C LEU A 31 -5.60 -19.94 3.48
N LEU A 32 -6.08 -21.18 3.62
CA LEU A 32 -5.37 -22.25 4.33
C LEU A 32 -4.07 -22.66 3.62
N LEU A 33 -4.07 -22.72 2.29
CA LEU A 33 -2.86 -22.99 1.50
C LEU A 33 -1.84 -21.85 1.60
N PHE A 34 -2.30 -20.60 1.69
CA PHE A 34 -1.42 -19.43 1.84
C PHE A 34 -0.73 -19.39 3.21
N ALA A 35 -1.44 -19.79 4.27
CA ALA A 35 -0.88 -19.89 5.62
C ALA A 35 0.18 -21.01 5.76
N LEU A 36 0.05 -22.10 5.00
CA LEU A 36 1.03 -23.20 4.96
C LEU A 36 2.35 -22.77 4.30
N LEU A 37 2.29 -21.91 3.27
CA LEU A 37 3.48 -21.41 2.57
C LEU A 37 4.32 -20.44 3.44
N MET A 38 3.69 -19.71 4.35
CA MET A 38 4.36 -18.75 5.24
C MET A 38 5.21 -19.43 6.34
N ASN A 39 4.98 -20.70 6.65
CA ASN A 39 5.71 -21.43 7.69
C ASN A 39 7.08 -22.00 7.23
N VAL A 40 7.41 -21.91 5.94
CA VAL A 40 8.68 -22.46 5.39
C VAL A 40 9.87 -21.52 5.63
N ALA A 41 9.66 -20.27 6.03
CA ALA A 41 10.70 -19.24 6.12
C ALA A 41 11.52 -19.20 7.44
N ALA A 42 11.28 -20.12 8.40
CA ALA A 42 11.80 -20.00 9.76
C ALA A 42 13.20 -20.63 10.02
N GLY A 43 13.97 -20.97 8.99
CA GLY A 43 15.28 -21.64 9.15
C GLY A 43 16.41 -20.90 8.44
N VAL A 44 16.86 -19.75 8.95
CA VAL A 44 17.89 -18.94 8.29
C VAL A 44 18.92 -18.45 9.33
N GLY A 45 20.13 -19.05 9.30
CA GLY A 45 21.24 -18.75 10.21
C GLY A 45 21.92 -17.39 9.98
N GLU A 46 22.81 -17.02 10.91
CA GLU A 46 23.41 -15.68 11.08
C GLU A 46 24.10 -15.10 9.84
N LYS A 47 24.80 -15.91 9.04
CA LYS A 47 25.42 -15.51 7.76
C LYS A 47 24.39 -15.13 6.68
N ASN A 48 23.22 -15.74 6.72
CA ASN A 48 22.14 -15.41 5.81
C ASN A 48 21.41 -14.14 6.24
N ARG A 49 21.52 -13.70 7.51
CA ARG A 49 20.88 -12.48 8.02
C ARG A 49 21.59 -11.21 7.54
N GLU A 50 22.91 -11.24 7.42
CA GLU A 50 23.70 -10.14 6.85
C GLU A 50 23.48 -10.02 5.33
N ASN A 51 23.48 -11.15 4.62
CA ASN A 51 23.09 -11.20 3.20
C ASN A 51 21.64 -10.71 3.00
N LEU A 52 20.71 -11.08 3.88
CA LEU A 52 19.33 -10.61 3.83
C LEU A 52 19.24 -9.10 4.04
N ASN A 53 19.97 -8.52 5.00
CA ASN A 53 19.98 -7.08 5.25
C ASN A 53 20.61 -6.29 4.09
N ASN A 54 21.71 -6.79 3.52
CA ASN A 54 22.32 -6.18 2.33
C ASN A 54 21.39 -6.25 1.12
N THR A 55 20.68 -7.36 0.95
CA THR A 55 19.64 -7.53 -0.07
C THR A 55 18.48 -6.57 0.17
N LEU A 56 18.00 -6.43 1.41
CA LEU A 56 16.91 -5.52 1.77
C LEU A 56 17.28 -4.06 1.53
N ASN A 57 18.50 -3.66 1.88
CA ASN A 57 19.02 -2.31 1.66
C ASN A 57 19.17 -2.02 0.16
N ALA A 58 19.66 -2.98 -0.63
CA ALA A 58 19.73 -2.86 -2.08
C ALA A 58 18.34 -2.76 -2.73
N ILE A 59 17.36 -3.55 -2.27
CA ILE A 59 15.96 -3.48 -2.71
C ILE A 59 15.36 -2.10 -2.38
N ASN A 60 15.54 -1.61 -1.14
CA ASN A 60 15.01 -0.31 -0.72
C ASN A 60 15.66 0.87 -1.48
N ALA A 61 16.97 0.80 -1.73
CA ALA A 61 17.67 1.80 -2.54
C ALA A 61 17.15 1.80 -3.99
N ASN A 62 17.01 0.62 -4.60
CA ASN A 62 16.50 0.48 -5.97
C ASN A 62 15.04 0.97 -6.08
N TYR A 63 14.18 0.63 -5.13
CA TYR A 63 12.80 1.13 -5.07
C TYR A 63 12.73 2.67 -4.98
N THR A 64 13.60 3.28 -4.17
CA THR A 64 13.66 4.74 -4.03
C THR A 64 14.09 5.42 -5.34
N VAL A 65 15.08 4.85 -6.04
CA VAL A 65 15.52 5.33 -7.36
C VAL A 65 14.40 5.22 -8.39
N LEU A 66 13.72 4.08 -8.47
CA LEU A 66 12.63 3.87 -9.43
C LEU A 66 11.45 4.82 -9.22
N LYS A 67 11.14 5.14 -7.96
CA LYS A 67 10.10 6.13 -7.63
C LYS A 67 10.52 7.54 -8.02
N TYR A 68 11.77 7.91 -7.78
CA TYR A 68 12.32 9.20 -8.21
C TYR A 68 12.31 9.34 -9.74
N ASP A 69 12.70 8.29 -10.46
CA ASP A 69 12.65 8.22 -11.92
C ASP A 69 11.24 8.45 -12.46
N TYR A 70 10.24 7.84 -11.83
CA TYR A 70 8.84 8.04 -12.21
C TYR A 70 8.39 9.50 -12.01
N GLU A 71 8.70 10.12 -10.87
CA GLU A 71 8.30 11.51 -10.63
C GLU A 71 9.03 12.48 -11.59
N THR A 72 10.29 12.22 -11.92
CA THR A 72 11.03 12.96 -12.96
C THR A 72 10.35 12.82 -14.32
N ALA A 73 10.05 11.58 -14.76
CA ALA A 73 9.38 11.34 -16.03
C ALA A 73 7.99 11.99 -16.10
N ARG A 74 7.26 11.98 -14.97
CA ARG A 74 5.97 12.67 -14.82
C ARG A 74 6.11 14.19 -14.94
N SER A 75 7.15 14.79 -14.37
CA SER A 75 7.44 16.22 -14.50
C SER A 75 7.72 16.58 -15.96
N ASN A 76 8.57 15.82 -16.65
CA ASN A 76 8.88 16.01 -18.08
C ASN A 76 7.62 15.91 -18.96
N TYR A 77 6.71 14.99 -18.64
CA TYR A 77 5.42 14.90 -19.32
C TYR A 77 4.60 16.19 -19.15
N PHE A 78 4.43 16.69 -17.93
CA PHE A 78 3.66 17.93 -17.71
C PHE A 78 4.31 19.17 -18.32
N GLU A 79 5.64 19.25 -18.30
CA GLU A 79 6.38 20.31 -18.98
C GLU A 79 6.13 20.27 -20.49
N SER A 80 6.29 19.11 -21.13
CA SER A 80 6.01 18.97 -22.57
C SER A 80 4.55 19.27 -22.93
N LEU A 81 3.60 18.95 -22.04
CA LEU A 81 2.19 19.27 -22.23
C LEU A 81 1.97 20.79 -22.27
N SER A 82 2.71 21.56 -21.47
CA SER A 82 2.69 23.03 -21.51
C SER A 82 3.15 23.56 -22.87
N TYR A 83 4.30 23.09 -23.37
CA TYR A 83 4.82 23.49 -24.69
C TYR A 83 3.89 23.10 -25.84
N TYR A 84 3.26 21.92 -25.75
CA TYR A 84 2.24 21.52 -26.71
C TYR A 84 1.02 22.44 -26.71
N ASN A 85 0.54 22.86 -25.54
CA ASN A 85 -0.60 23.77 -25.45
C ASN A 85 -0.29 25.15 -26.07
N GLU A 86 0.92 25.66 -25.86
CA GLU A 86 1.39 26.88 -26.52
C GLU A 86 1.45 26.71 -28.04
N ALA A 87 2.05 25.61 -28.52
CA ALA A 87 2.12 25.31 -29.95
C ALA A 87 0.73 25.14 -30.59
N LYS A 88 -0.22 24.53 -29.86
CA LYS A 88 -1.62 24.39 -30.29
C LYS A 88 -2.30 25.74 -30.44
N ALA A 89 -2.11 26.66 -29.50
CA ALA A 89 -2.67 28.01 -29.59
C ALA A 89 -2.12 28.75 -30.82
N GLY A 90 -0.80 28.72 -31.04
CA GLY A 90 -0.17 29.31 -32.22
C GLY A 90 -0.65 28.68 -33.54
N TRP A 91 -0.86 27.36 -33.55
CA TRP A 91 -1.42 26.65 -34.68
C TRP A 91 -2.84 27.10 -35.01
N LEU A 92 -3.73 27.17 -34.01
CA LEU A 92 -5.12 27.62 -34.20
C LEU A 92 -5.18 29.04 -34.80
N VAL A 93 -4.36 29.97 -34.30
CA VAL A 93 -4.28 31.33 -34.84
C VAL A 93 -3.79 31.34 -36.29
N SER A 94 -2.71 30.60 -36.59
CA SER A 94 -2.17 30.53 -37.96
C SER A 94 -3.14 29.88 -38.96
N ARG A 95 -3.88 28.85 -38.51
CA ARG A 95 -4.92 28.19 -39.30
C ARG A 95 -6.04 29.15 -39.64
N GLN A 96 -6.51 29.91 -38.65
CA GLN A 96 -7.56 30.90 -38.86
C GLN A 96 -7.15 31.96 -39.89
N LYS A 97 -5.96 32.57 -39.72
CA LYS A 97 -5.42 33.56 -40.67
C LYS A 97 -5.31 33.03 -42.09
N TYR A 98 -4.85 31.79 -42.26
CA TYR A 98 -4.77 31.14 -43.57
C TYR A 98 -6.16 30.88 -44.18
N LEU A 99 -7.14 30.46 -43.38
CA LEU A 99 -8.51 30.25 -43.86
C LEU A 99 -9.20 31.56 -44.26
N GLU A 100 -8.93 32.65 -43.55
CA GLU A 100 -9.43 34.00 -43.85
C GLU A 100 -8.78 34.60 -45.10
N ASN A 101 -7.47 34.39 -45.29
CA ASN A 101 -6.72 34.92 -46.43
C ASN A 101 -5.66 33.92 -46.92
N LYS A 102 -5.98 33.22 -48.01
CA LYS A 102 -5.19 32.12 -48.60
C LYS A 102 -4.04 32.59 -49.48
N ASN A 103 -3.17 33.44 -48.95
CA ASN A 103 -1.95 33.87 -49.63
C ASN A 103 -0.72 33.02 -49.23
N ASP A 104 0.37 33.16 -49.97
CA ASP A 104 1.61 32.37 -49.78
C ASP A 104 2.28 32.59 -48.42
N GLU A 105 2.20 33.82 -47.87
CA GLU A 105 2.78 34.14 -46.57
C GLU A 105 2.03 33.42 -45.44
N ASN A 106 0.70 33.55 -45.43
CA ASN A 106 -0.17 32.87 -44.47
C ASN A 106 -0.07 31.35 -44.60
N TYR A 107 0.04 30.82 -45.82
CA TYR A 107 0.28 29.40 -46.05
C TYR A 107 1.59 28.93 -45.40
N LYS A 108 2.71 29.64 -45.62
CA LYS A 108 4.01 29.30 -45.03
C LYS A 108 3.97 29.34 -43.49
N ILE A 109 3.33 30.35 -42.91
CA ILE A 109 3.15 30.46 -41.46
C ILE A 109 2.33 29.28 -40.92
N PHE A 110 1.22 28.95 -41.59
CA PHE A 110 0.35 27.83 -41.22
C PHE A 110 1.08 26.47 -41.27
N ILE A 111 1.83 26.19 -42.34
CA ILE A 111 2.62 24.96 -42.49
C ILE A 111 3.67 24.83 -41.37
N ASN A 112 4.44 25.88 -41.11
CA ASN A 112 5.44 25.88 -40.05
C ASN A 112 4.83 25.68 -38.65
N SER A 113 3.71 26.37 -38.38
CA SER A 113 2.99 26.24 -37.11
C SER A 113 2.39 24.86 -36.94
N THR A 114 1.86 24.26 -38.02
CA THR A 114 1.36 22.88 -38.03
C THR A 114 2.48 21.87 -37.74
N LYS A 115 3.65 22.01 -38.39
CA LYS A 115 4.82 21.19 -38.07
C LYS A 115 5.23 21.32 -36.61
N LYS A 116 5.29 22.54 -36.06
CA LYS A 116 5.61 22.78 -34.64
C LYS A 116 4.57 22.11 -33.72
N PHE A 117 3.29 22.22 -34.03
CA PHE A 117 2.21 21.58 -33.27
C PHE A 117 2.36 20.05 -33.24
N ILE A 118 2.55 19.41 -34.39
CA ILE A 118 2.71 17.95 -34.50
C ILE A 118 3.98 17.48 -33.78
N LEU A 119 5.10 18.21 -33.93
CA LEU A 119 6.35 17.89 -33.22
C LEU A 119 6.17 17.93 -31.71
N ASN A 120 5.52 18.97 -31.18
CA ASN A 120 5.28 19.06 -29.74
C ASN A 120 4.32 17.96 -29.25
N LEU A 121 3.32 17.58 -30.05
CA LEU A 121 2.47 16.43 -29.74
C LEU A 121 3.30 15.15 -29.64
N SER A 122 4.23 14.91 -30.58
CA SER A 122 5.10 13.73 -30.53
C SER A 122 5.95 13.68 -29.26
N VAL A 123 6.47 14.82 -28.79
CA VAL A 123 7.24 14.91 -27.53
C VAL A 123 6.36 14.61 -26.32
N VAL A 124 5.12 15.11 -26.29
CA VAL A 124 4.16 14.76 -25.23
C VAL A 124 3.89 13.26 -25.19
N LEU A 125 3.68 12.64 -26.34
CA LEU A 125 3.45 11.20 -26.42
C LEU A 125 4.67 10.38 -26.00
N GLU A 126 5.87 10.82 -26.39
CA GLU A 126 7.15 10.23 -25.97
C GLU A 126 7.26 10.26 -24.43
N ASN A 127 7.14 11.44 -23.83
CA ASN A 127 7.24 11.60 -22.37
C ASN A 127 6.12 10.90 -21.60
N TYR A 128 4.91 10.85 -22.15
CA TYR A 128 3.79 10.13 -21.56
C TYR A 128 4.07 8.62 -21.48
N ASN A 129 4.59 8.04 -22.56
CA ASN A 129 4.92 6.62 -22.61
C ASN A 129 6.14 6.28 -21.75
N GLU A 130 7.16 7.15 -21.69
CA GLU A 130 8.27 7.01 -20.74
C GLU A 130 7.77 7.04 -19.28
N MET A 131 6.88 7.97 -18.95
CA MET A 131 6.24 8.02 -17.62
C MET A 131 5.49 6.71 -17.32
N LEU A 132 4.75 6.15 -18.29
CA LEU A 132 4.08 4.85 -18.11
C LEU A 132 5.08 3.71 -17.90
N LYS A 133 6.19 3.67 -18.66
CA LYS A 133 7.26 2.68 -18.50
C LYS A 133 7.86 2.74 -17.11
N LYS A 134 8.22 3.93 -16.64
CA LYS A 134 8.74 4.15 -15.28
C LYS A 134 7.74 3.77 -14.20
N ARG A 135 6.45 4.02 -14.44
CA ARG A 135 5.38 3.59 -13.53
C ARG A 135 5.32 2.07 -13.39
N VAL A 136 5.37 1.33 -14.50
CA VAL A 136 5.40 -0.14 -14.52
C VAL A 136 6.62 -0.69 -13.78
N LEU A 137 7.80 -0.07 -13.97
CA LEU A 137 9.02 -0.47 -13.27
C LEU A 137 8.94 -0.25 -11.76
N SER A 138 8.36 0.87 -11.33
CA SER A 138 8.32 1.32 -9.92
C SER A 138 7.21 0.72 -9.07
N ASP A 139 6.14 0.18 -9.67
CA ASP A 139 4.98 -0.32 -8.91
C ASP A 139 5.10 -1.84 -8.68
N ASP A 140 4.90 -2.27 -7.44
CA ASP A 140 5.00 -3.67 -7.03
C ASP A 140 3.79 -4.52 -7.45
N SER A 141 2.80 -3.91 -8.11
CA SER A 141 1.63 -4.59 -8.65
C SER A 141 1.92 -5.41 -9.91
N PHE A 142 3.16 -5.49 -10.40
CA PHE A 142 3.50 -6.22 -11.61
C PHE A 142 4.41 -7.39 -11.29
N ASP A 143 3.98 -8.61 -11.65
CA ASP A 143 4.89 -9.74 -11.76
C ASP A 143 5.87 -9.53 -12.94
N ASP A 144 7.01 -10.22 -12.91
CA ASP A 144 8.09 -10.00 -13.87
C ASP A 144 7.65 -10.25 -15.33
N ILE A 145 6.74 -11.19 -15.55
CA ILE A 145 6.22 -11.51 -16.89
C ILE A 145 5.39 -10.35 -17.41
N THR A 146 4.40 -9.91 -16.64
CA THR A 146 3.52 -8.78 -16.98
C THR A 146 4.32 -7.49 -17.13
N LYS A 147 5.33 -7.29 -16.27
CA LYS A 147 6.23 -6.13 -16.31
C LYS A 147 6.99 -6.09 -17.64
N ASN A 148 7.62 -7.20 -18.03
CA ASN A 148 8.38 -7.29 -19.28
C ASN A 148 7.49 -7.13 -20.51
N GLU A 149 6.31 -7.74 -20.51
CA GLU A 149 5.35 -7.64 -21.61
C GLU A 149 4.92 -6.18 -21.83
N GLN A 150 4.50 -5.49 -20.77
CA GLN A 150 4.03 -4.11 -20.88
C GLN A 150 5.15 -3.14 -21.24
N ILE A 151 6.36 -3.33 -20.70
CA ILE A 151 7.52 -2.52 -21.07
C ILE A 151 7.86 -2.71 -22.55
N SER A 152 7.85 -3.94 -23.05
CA SER A 152 8.13 -4.21 -24.47
C SER A 152 7.12 -3.53 -25.39
N GLN A 153 5.83 -3.53 -25.04
CA GLN A 153 4.80 -2.83 -25.81
C GLN A 153 4.99 -1.31 -25.77
N ILE A 154 5.41 -0.76 -24.63
CA ILE A 154 5.71 0.67 -24.51
C ILE A 154 6.94 1.04 -25.35
N ASP A 155 7.98 0.20 -25.37
CA ASP A 155 9.19 0.45 -26.15
C ASP A 155 8.91 0.50 -27.65
N ILE A 156 8.05 -0.39 -28.16
CA ILE A 156 7.58 -0.36 -29.55
C ILE A 156 6.88 0.98 -29.87
N LEU A 157 6.06 1.51 -28.95
CA LEU A 157 5.42 2.81 -29.14
C LEU A 157 6.42 3.96 -29.13
N LEU A 158 7.39 3.93 -28.22
CA LEU A 158 8.44 4.94 -28.12
C LEU A 158 9.28 4.99 -29.40
N ASP A 159 9.68 3.83 -29.93
CA ASP A 159 10.43 3.74 -31.18
C ASP A 159 9.62 4.27 -32.37
N LYS A 160 8.32 3.93 -32.45
CA LYS A 160 7.43 4.49 -33.49
C LYS A 160 7.30 6.01 -33.39
N ILE A 161 7.16 6.56 -32.19
CA ILE A 161 7.07 8.02 -31.97
C ILE A 161 8.38 8.71 -32.40
N LYS A 162 9.53 8.14 -32.01
CA LYS A 162 10.86 8.64 -32.38
C LYS A 162 11.07 8.62 -33.89
N ASP A 163 10.65 7.56 -34.57
CA ASP A 163 10.73 7.43 -36.02
C ASP A 163 9.86 8.49 -36.73
N ILE A 164 8.58 8.64 -36.34
CA ILE A 164 7.70 9.68 -36.90
C ILE A 164 8.31 11.09 -36.72
N LYS A 165 8.83 11.38 -35.51
CA LYS A 165 9.49 12.65 -35.20
C LYS A 165 10.72 12.88 -36.05
N LYS A 166 11.54 11.84 -36.27
CA LYS A 166 12.73 11.88 -37.12
C LYS A 166 12.34 12.14 -38.58
N GLN A 167 11.45 11.34 -39.16
CA GLN A 167 10.99 11.50 -40.54
C GLN A 167 10.44 12.90 -40.81
N MET A 168 9.58 13.44 -39.92
CA MET A 168 9.04 14.79 -40.08
C MET A 168 10.11 15.88 -39.93
N SER A 169 11.12 15.67 -39.08
CA SER A 169 12.24 16.60 -38.89
C SER A 169 13.14 16.65 -40.12
N GLU A 170 13.43 15.49 -40.70
CA GLU A 170 14.28 15.31 -41.89
C GLU A 170 13.56 15.63 -43.22
N THR A 171 12.22 15.68 -43.22
CA THR A 171 11.44 16.07 -44.40
C THR A 171 11.82 17.48 -44.87
N PRO A 172 12.32 17.66 -46.11
CA PRO A 172 12.67 18.95 -46.68
C PRO A 172 11.50 19.94 -46.66
N LYS A 173 11.79 21.23 -46.45
CA LYS A 173 10.76 22.29 -46.44
C LYS A 173 9.90 22.33 -47.69
N SER A 174 10.47 22.02 -48.86
CA SER A 174 9.75 21.95 -50.13
C SER A 174 8.76 20.78 -50.23
N GLN A 175 8.91 19.76 -49.38
CA GLN A 175 8.06 18.57 -49.34
C GLN A 175 7.04 18.61 -48.18
N LEU A 176 7.16 19.59 -47.26
CA LEU A 176 6.20 19.81 -46.17
C LEU A 176 4.91 20.45 -46.67
N THR A 177 4.07 19.62 -47.29
CA THR A 177 2.72 19.98 -47.73
C THR A 177 1.68 19.70 -46.64
N ILE A 178 0.44 20.17 -46.84
CA ILE A 178 -0.69 19.85 -45.97
C ILE A 178 -0.90 18.33 -45.89
N GLU A 179 -0.81 17.62 -47.01
CA GLU A 179 -1.03 16.17 -47.04
C GLU A 179 0.06 15.41 -46.30
N ALA A 180 1.33 15.81 -46.47
CA ALA A 180 2.44 15.22 -45.72
C ALA A 180 2.25 15.40 -44.20
N LEU A 181 1.89 16.60 -43.75
CA LEU A 181 1.63 16.89 -42.33
C LEU A 181 0.40 16.14 -41.80
N LYS A 182 -0.63 15.95 -42.62
CA LYS A 182 -1.82 15.17 -42.28
C LYS A 182 -1.48 13.69 -42.07
N ASN A 183 -0.62 13.11 -42.91
CA ASN A 183 -0.15 11.74 -42.75
C ASN A 183 0.60 11.55 -41.42
N PHE A 184 1.55 12.43 -41.09
CA PHE A 184 2.23 12.39 -39.78
C PHE A 184 1.25 12.54 -38.61
N ALA A 185 0.25 13.41 -38.73
CA ALA A 185 -0.77 13.58 -37.69
C ALA A 185 -1.65 12.32 -37.51
N MET A 186 -2.02 11.65 -38.61
CA MET A 186 -2.77 10.40 -38.58
C MET A 186 -1.97 9.27 -37.92
N GLU A 187 -0.70 9.12 -38.28
CA GLU A 187 0.18 8.11 -37.67
C GLU A 187 0.38 8.34 -36.16
N LEU A 188 0.52 9.60 -35.73
CA LEU A 188 0.57 9.95 -34.31
C LEU A 188 -0.77 9.72 -33.61
N GLN A 189 -1.90 9.98 -34.27
CA GLN A 189 -3.23 9.72 -33.72
C GLN A 189 -3.44 8.22 -33.48
N GLU A 190 -3.06 7.38 -34.43
CA GLU A 190 -3.08 5.92 -34.25
C GLU A 190 -2.17 5.49 -33.10
N THR A 191 -0.95 6.04 -33.04
CA THR A 191 0.02 5.73 -31.97
C THR A 191 -0.49 6.17 -30.60
N TYR A 192 -1.19 7.30 -30.52
CA TYR A 192 -1.86 7.76 -29.31
C TYR A 192 -2.99 6.81 -28.89
N ALA A 193 -3.79 6.30 -29.83
CA ALA A 193 -4.85 5.33 -29.51
C ALA A 193 -4.27 4.05 -28.89
N HIS A 194 -3.15 3.55 -29.43
CA HIS A 194 -2.42 2.43 -28.83
C HIS A 194 -1.85 2.80 -27.45
N SER A 195 -1.28 3.99 -27.28
CA SER A 195 -0.79 4.48 -25.97
C SER A 195 -1.91 4.50 -24.92
N GLN A 196 -3.13 4.91 -25.29
CA GLN A 196 -4.29 4.87 -24.39
C GLN A 196 -4.73 3.45 -24.03
N HIS A 197 -4.61 2.51 -24.97
CA HIS A 197 -4.84 1.11 -24.71
C HIS A 197 -3.84 0.56 -23.67
N ILE A 198 -2.53 0.80 -23.87
CA ILE A 198 -1.48 0.42 -22.90
C ILE A 198 -1.71 1.05 -21.53
N ARG A 199 -2.04 2.35 -21.47
CA ARG A 199 -2.44 3.02 -20.21
C ARG A 199 -3.52 2.23 -19.50
N GLY A 200 -4.57 1.82 -20.23
CA GLY A 200 -5.67 1.03 -19.69
C GLY A 200 -5.18 -0.25 -19.02
N MET A 201 -4.28 -1.00 -19.68
CA MET A 201 -3.70 -2.23 -19.12
C MET A 201 -2.86 -1.96 -17.86
N VAL A 202 -1.97 -0.97 -17.89
CA VAL A 202 -1.12 -0.57 -16.76
C VAL A 202 -1.99 -0.18 -15.55
N VAL A 203 -2.94 0.73 -15.76
CA VAL A 203 -3.79 1.27 -14.67
C VAL A 203 -4.67 0.17 -14.08
N THR A 204 -5.31 -0.65 -14.91
CA THR A 204 -6.19 -1.72 -14.42
C THR A 204 -5.41 -2.82 -13.72
N THR A 205 -4.16 -3.12 -14.12
CA THR A 205 -3.29 -4.06 -13.41
C THR A 205 -2.97 -3.59 -12.00
N ILE A 206 -2.60 -2.32 -11.84
CA ILE A 206 -2.36 -1.70 -10.53
C ILE A 206 -3.63 -1.75 -9.67
N LEU A 207 -4.78 -1.38 -10.25
CA LEU A 207 -6.06 -1.38 -9.54
C LEU A 207 -6.48 -2.79 -9.12
N LYS A 208 -6.29 -3.80 -9.98
CA LYS A 208 -6.56 -5.22 -9.68
C LYS A 208 -5.82 -5.65 -8.43
N ASN A 209 -4.51 -5.41 -8.35
CA ASN A 209 -3.71 -5.90 -7.23
C ASN A 209 -3.98 -5.13 -5.94
N LYS A 210 -4.09 -3.80 -6.00
CA LYS A 210 -4.45 -2.99 -4.83
C LYS A 210 -5.84 -3.36 -4.29
N MET A 211 -6.82 -3.55 -5.17
CA MET A 211 -8.18 -3.93 -4.76
C MET A 211 -8.22 -5.30 -4.11
N LYS A 212 -7.48 -6.28 -4.65
CA LYS A 212 -7.37 -7.62 -4.08
C LYS A 212 -6.88 -7.56 -2.63
N ILE A 213 -5.83 -6.78 -2.37
CA ILE A 213 -5.25 -6.60 -1.03
C ILE A 213 -6.26 -5.94 -0.09
N VAL A 214 -6.89 -4.84 -0.53
CA VAL A 214 -7.88 -4.12 0.28
C VAL A 214 -9.06 -5.03 0.66
N ILE A 215 -9.65 -5.74 -0.30
CA ILE A 215 -10.76 -6.66 -0.03
C ILE A 215 -10.33 -7.76 0.94
N ALA A 216 -9.15 -8.36 0.74
CA ALA A 216 -8.63 -9.40 1.63
C ALA A 216 -8.47 -8.90 3.08
N GLY A 217 -7.91 -7.70 3.27
CA GLY A 217 -7.78 -7.08 4.59
C GLY A 217 -9.14 -6.81 5.25
N LEU A 218 -10.11 -6.29 4.52
CA LEU A 218 -11.46 -6.05 5.07
C LEU A 218 -12.20 -7.35 5.43
N VAL A 219 -11.96 -8.44 4.70
CA VAL A 219 -12.50 -9.76 5.07
C VAL A 219 -11.86 -10.24 6.37
N GLU A 220 -10.54 -10.13 6.51
CA GLU A 220 -9.85 -10.50 7.75
C GLU A 220 -10.36 -9.69 8.95
N ASP A 221 -10.49 -8.37 8.81
CA ASP A 221 -11.02 -7.49 9.85
C ASP A 221 -12.47 -7.84 10.21
N SER A 222 -13.30 -8.17 9.20
CA SER A 222 -14.68 -8.61 9.44
C SER A 222 -14.73 -9.94 10.20
N LEU A 223 -13.83 -10.88 9.92
CA LEU A 223 -13.76 -12.16 10.64
C LEU A 223 -13.38 -11.96 12.11
N LYS A 224 -12.37 -11.12 12.37
CA LYS A 224 -11.98 -10.75 13.74
C LYS A 224 -13.14 -10.11 14.50
N MET A 225 -13.85 -9.18 13.86
CA MET A 225 -15.01 -8.54 14.46
C MET A 225 -16.15 -9.53 14.77
N TYR A 226 -16.35 -10.57 13.95
CA TYR A 226 -17.29 -11.65 14.28
C TYR A 226 -16.89 -12.41 15.54
N GLU A 227 -15.59 -12.66 15.73
CA GLU A 227 -15.08 -13.33 16.92
C GLU A 227 -15.27 -12.46 18.18
N ASP A 228 -14.96 -11.17 18.09
CA ASP A 228 -15.12 -10.20 19.19
C ASP A 228 -16.60 -10.08 19.61
N VAL A 229 -17.51 -9.94 18.64
CA VAL A 229 -18.96 -9.89 18.89
C VAL A 229 -19.48 -11.19 19.49
N ALA A 230 -18.97 -12.35 19.07
CA ALA A 230 -19.37 -13.63 19.66
C ALA A 230 -18.93 -13.75 21.13
N GLN A 231 -17.74 -13.26 21.47
CA GLN A 231 -17.22 -13.24 22.83
C GLN A 231 -17.96 -12.25 23.73
N LEU A 232 -18.30 -11.05 23.23
CA LEU A 232 -19.16 -10.08 23.93
C LEU A 232 -20.51 -10.71 24.30
N LYS A 233 -21.12 -11.40 23.32
CA LYS A 233 -22.39 -12.12 23.53
C LYS A 233 -22.27 -13.19 24.61
N ALA A 234 -21.19 -13.97 24.57
CA ALA A 234 -20.92 -15.00 25.57
C ALA A 234 -20.71 -14.40 26.98
N SER A 235 -20.21 -13.17 27.05
CA SER A 235 -20.05 -12.39 28.29
C SER A 235 -21.33 -11.70 28.76
N GLY A 236 -22.47 -11.93 28.09
CA GLY A 236 -23.78 -11.42 28.50
C GLY A 236 -24.14 -10.05 27.92
N TYR A 237 -23.32 -9.45 27.05
CA TYR A 237 -23.65 -8.19 26.40
C TYR A 237 -24.68 -8.38 25.29
N ASN A 238 -25.57 -7.40 25.13
CA ASN A 238 -26.49 -7.36 23.99
C ASN A 238 -25.72 -6.96 22.72
N THR A 239 -25.52 -7.91 21.83
CA THR A 239 -24.79 -7.71 20.57
C THR A 239 -25.68 -7.61 19.34
N THR A 240 -27.00 -7.54 19.49
CA THR A 240 -27.96 -7.63 18.38
C THR A 240 -27.66 -6.63 17.26
N GLU A 241 -27.44 -5.36 17.60
CA GLU A 241 -27.14 -4.31 16.61
C GLU A 241 -25.80 -4.54 15.90
N MET A 242 -24.78 -5.01 16.62
CA MET A 242 -23.47 -5.33 16.04
C MET A 242 -23.58 -6.52 15.08
N GLU A 243 -24.32 -7.56 15.44
CA GLU A 243 -24.57 -8.74 14.60
C GLU A 243 -25.29 -8.34 13.29
N GLU A 244 -26.29 -7.45 13.37
CA GLU A 244 -27.00 -6.93 12.19
C GLU A 244 -26.10 -6.08 11.28
N LYS A 245 -25.34 -5.15 11.87
CA LYS A 245 -24.37 -4.33 11.13
C LYS A 245 -23.33 -5.22 10.43
N LEU A 246 -22.84 -6.26 11.11
CA LEU A 246 -21.90 -7.21 10.52
C LEU A 246 -22.50 -8.03 9.38
N CYS A 247 -23.76 -8.51 9.49
CA CYS A 247 -24.39 -9.21 8.35
C CYS A 247 -24.48 -8.27 7.12
N LYS A 248 -24.90 -7.01 7.29
CA LYS A 248 -24.95 -6.02 6.18
C LYS A 248 -23.56 -5.76 5.58
N LEU A 249 -22.55 -5.65 6.43
CA LEU A 249 -21.17 -5.45 6.01
C LEU A 249 -20.64 -6.63 5.17
N ASN A 250 -20.97 -7.85 5.57
CA ASN A 250 -20.61 -9.06 4.82
C ASN A 250 -21.31 -9.12 3.45
N GLU A 251 -22.56 -8.67 3.34
CA GLU A 251 -23.22 -8.52 2.04
C GLU A 251 -22.47 -7.52 1.14
N MET A 252 -22.04 -6.38 1.68
CA MET A 252 -21.25 -5.39 0.95
C MET A 252 -19.86 -5.93 0.55
N LEU A 253 -19.21 -6.73 1.40
CA LEU A 253 -17.95 -7.41 1.08
C LEU A 253 -18.13 -8.39 -0.08
N ASN A 254 -19.18 -9.22 -0.03
CA ASN A 254 -19.50 -10.17 -1.11
C ASN A 254 -19.78 -9.44 -2.44
N GLN A 255 -20.53 -8.34 -2.40
CA GLN A 255 -20.76 -7.51 -3.59
C GLN A 255 -19.46 -6.88 -4.12
N SER A 256 -18.58 -6.41 -3.23
CA SER A 256 -17.30 -5.83 -3.60
C SER A 256 -16.39 -6.87 -4.26
N TYR A 257 -16.37 -8.11 -3.75
CA TYR A 257 -15.66 -9.23 -4.37
C TYR A 257 -16.27 -9.62 -5.72
N ALA A 258 -17.59 -9.66 -5.85
CA ALA A 258 -18.25 -9.93 -7.12
C ALA A 258 -17.93 -8.86 -8.17
N ASN A 259 -17.88 -7.58 -7.78
CA ASN A 259 -17.48 -6.49 -8.67
C ASN A 259 -16.00 -6.57 -9.04
N TYR A 260 -15.12 -6.93 -8.10
CA TYR A 260 -13.72 -7.22 -8.39
C TYR A 260 -13.57 -8.30 -9.46
N GLN A 261 -14.31 -9.41 -9.36
CA GLN A 261 -14.29 -10.49 -10.37
C GLN A 261 -14.79 -10.00 -11.75
N LYS A 262 -15.84 -9.17 -11.77
CA LYS A 262 -16.30 -8.53 -13.01
C LYS A 262 -15.21 -7.64 -13.64
N CYS A 263 -14.47 -6.87 -12.84
CA CYS A 263 -13.34 -6.09 -13.35
C CYS A 263 -12.28 -6.98 -13.99
N VAL A 264 -11.90 -8.08 -13.34
CA VAL A 264 -10.92 -9.03 -13.86
C VAL A 264 -11.38 -9.61 -15.20
N ASN A 265 -12.66 -9.99 -15.31
CA ASN A 265 -13.21 -10.49 -16.57
C ASN A 265 -13.18 -9.44 -17.70
N LEU A 266 -13.49 -8.17 -17.38
CA LEU A 266 -13.39 -7.06 -18.34
C LEU A 266 -11.94 -6.79 -18.78
N MET A 267 -10.97 -6.95 -17.87
CA MET A 267 -9.55 -6.84 -18.20
C MET A 267 -9.11 -7.93 -19.19
N ASN A 268 -9.57 -9.17 -19.02
CA ASN A 268 -9.21 -10.28 -19.90
C ASN A 268 -9.65 -10.08 -21.36
N LEU A 269 -10.66 -9.25 -21.62
CA LEU A 269 -11.06 -8.89 -22.98
C LEU A 269 -10.04 -8.00 -23.69
N SER A 270 -9.17 -7.32 -22.94
CA SER A 270 -8.06 -6.51 -23.48
C SER A 270 -8.48 -5.53 -24.59
N THR A 271 -9.67 -4.93 -24.49
CA THR A 271 -10.09 -3.86 -25.41
C THR A 271 -10.06 -2.52 -24.70
N SER A 272 -9.84 -1.41 -25.42
CA SER A 272 -9.86 -0.08 -24.79
C SER A 272 -11.17 0.23 -24.07
N LYS A 273 -12.31 -0.24 -24.61
CA LYS A 273 -13.62 -0.08 -23.97
C LYS A 273 -13.74 -0.90 -22.69
N SER A 274 -13.38 -2.18 -22.73
CA SER A 274 -13.46 -3.04 -21.55
C SER A 274 -12.51 -2.61 -20.43
N LEU A 275 -11.32 -2.11 -20.77
CA LEU A 275 -10.36 -1.56 -19.82
C LEU A 275 -10.89 -0.28 -19.15
N ALA A 276 -11.54 0.61 -19.90
CA ALA A 276 -12.17 1.81 -19.34
C ALA A 276 -13.35 1.47 -18.41
N GLU A 277 -14.17 0.48 -18.80
CA GLU A 277 -15.25 -0.04 -17.95
C GLU A 277 -14.70 -0.67 -16.67
N ALA A 278 -13.63 -1.47 -16.77
CA ALA A 278 -12.96 -2.06 -15.61
C ALA A 278 -12.40 -0.98 -14.67
N GLU A 279 -11.74 0.05 -15.20
CA GLU A 279 -11.21 1.16 -14.40
C GLU A 279 -12.34 1.87 -13.62
N ASN A 280 -13.46 2.17 -14.28
CA ASN A 280 -14.61 2.81 -13.62
C ASN A 280 -15.23 1.91 -12.55
N LEU A 281 -15.36 0.60 -12.81
CA LEU A 281 -15.87 -0.36 -11.84
C LEU A 281 -14.90 -0.56 -10.66
N PHE A 282 -13.59 -0.49 -10.87
CA PHE A 282 -12.61 -0.46 -9.78
C PHE A 282 -12.78 0.77 -8.90
N LYS A 283 -13.01 1.96 -9.48
CA LYS A 283 -13.25 3.19 -8.71
C LYS A 283 -14.50 3.09 -7.84
N THR A 284 -15.60 2.54 -8.35
CA THR A 284 -16.82 2.36 -7.55
C THR A 284 -16.64 1.28 -6.48
N THR A 285 -15.96 0.19 -6.80
CA THR A 285 -15.61 -0.87 -5.83
C THR A 285 -14.72 -0.33 -4.71
N TYR A 286 -13.76 0.55 -5.01
CA TYR A 286 -12.93 1.22 -4.00
C TYR A 286 -13.74 2.09 -3.05
N LYS A 287 -14.71 2.85 -3.57
CA LYS A 287 -15.62 3.65 -2.71
C LYS A 287 -16.43 2.75 -1.78
N SER A 288 -16.88 1.60 -2.28
CA SER A 288 -17.56 0.58 -1.46
C SER A 288 -16.66 0.04 -0.36
N ALA A 289 -15.41 -0.32 -0.70
CA ALA A 289 -14.42 -0.80 0.26
C ALA A 289 -14.11 0.23 1.37
N TYR A 290 -14.01 1.52 1.02
CA TYR A 290 -13.85 2.59 1.99
C TYR A 290 -15.05 2.68 2.95
N LYS A 291 -16.27 2.57 2.42
CA LYS A 291 -17.48 2.54 3.26
C LYS A 291 -17.49 1.34 4.22
N ILE A 292 -17.13 0.16 3.74
CA ILE A 292 -16.99 -1.05 4.57
C ILE A 292 -16.00 -0.80 5.71
N ARG A 293 -14.87 -0.14 5.43
CA ARG A 293 -13.89 0.21 6.47
C ARG A 293 -14.48 1.14 7.53
N THR A 294 -15.23 2.16 7.12
CA THR A 294 -15.93 3.06 8.05
C THR A 294 -16.94 2.30 8.88
N ASP A 295 -17.78 1.48 8.25
CA ASP A 295 -18.81 0.69 8.95
C ASP A 295 -18.17 -0.31 9.95
N LEU A 296 -17.01 -0.89 9.63
CA LEU A 296 -16.22 -1.70 10.59
C LEU A 296 -15.76 -0.88 11.80
N ASN A 297 -15.24 0.34 11.57
CA ASN A 297 -14.80 1.22 12.65
C ASN A 297 -15.95 1.67 13.56
N ASP A 298 -17.15 1.86 12.99
CA ASP A 298 -18.35 2.20 13.75
C ASP A 298 -18.78 1.05 14.67
N ILE A 299 -18.68 -0.20 14.19
CA ILE A 299 -18.93 -1.38 15.02
C ILE A 299 -17.88 -1.46 16.14
N TYR A 300 -16.59 -1.25 15.84
CA TYR A 300 -15.52 -1.20 16.84
C TYR A 300 -15.80 -0.17 17.92
N SER A 301 -16.22 1.03 17.53
CA SER A 301 -16.50 2.13 18.47
C SER A 301 -17.74 1.87 19.34
N SER A 302 -18.58 0.90 18.95
CA SER A 302 -19.78 0.51 19.70
C SER A 302 -19.46 -0.53 20.80
N ILE A 303 -18.24 -1.10 20.83
CA ILE A 303 -17.82 -2.06 21.85
C ILE A 303 -17.67 -1.32 23.20
N PRO A 304 -18.28 -1.81 24.30
CA PRO A 304 -18.18 -1.16 25.60
C PRO A 304 -16.73 -0.95 26.06
N GLY A 305 -16.40 0.29 26.44
CA GLY A 305 -15.11 0.61 27.06
C GLY A 305 -14.93 -0.19 28.35
N GLY A 306 -13.78 -0.88 28.50
CA GLY A 306 -13.50 -1.78 29.61
C GLY A 306 -13.40 -3.26 29.22
N TRP A 307 -14.17 -3.71 28.23
CA TRP A 307 -14.15 -5.10 27.78
C TRP A 307 -12.89 -5.44 26.97
N ILE A 308 -12.41 -4.47 26.19
CA ILE A 308 -11.12 -4.53 25.49
C ILE A 308 -9.96 -4.65 26.50
N SER A 309 -10.05 -3.96 27.64
CA SER A 309 -9.05 -4.05 28.72
C SER A 309 -9.11 -5.34 29.55
N GLU A 310 -10.21 -6.09 29.51
CA GLU A 310 -10.28 -7.43 30.10
C GLU A 310 -9.63 -8.48 29.18
N LEU A 311 -9.74 -8.31 27.85
CA LEU A 311 -8.99 -9.08 26.84
C LEU A 311 -7.47 -8.78 26.84
N GLU A 312 -7.07 -7.55 27.18
CA GLU A 312 -5.67 -7.10 27.30
C GLU A 312 -4.83 -7.95 28.28
N SER A 313 -5.49 -8.67 29.21
CA SER A 313 -4.85 -9.45 30.27
C SER A 313 -4.52 -10.91 29.91
N ALA A 314 -4.86 -11.40 28.72
CA ALA A 314 -4.89 -12.84 28.48
C ALA A 314 -4.01 -13.38 27.34
N ASN A 315 -3.20 -12.56 26.62
CA ASN A 315 -2.15 -13.02 25.66
C ASN A 315 -1.42 -11.90 24.84
N SER A 316 -1.31 -10.65 25.32
CA SER A 316 -0.96 -9.51 24.46
C SER A 316 0.55 -9.19 24.31
N THR A 317 0.95 -8.70 23.13
CA THR A 317 2.22 -7.98 22.90
C THR A 317 1.96 -6.49 23.02
N TYR A 318 2.60 -5.83 23.98
CA TYR A 318 2.49 -4.38 24.19
C TYR A 318 3.57 -3.64 23.40
N VAL A 319 3.19 -2.59 22.64
CA VAL A 319 4.13 -1.73 21.92
C VAL A 319 3.96 -0.27 22.35
N ALA A 320 5.02 0.49 22.57
CA ALA A 320 4.95 1.93 22.85
C ALA A 320 5.99 2.71 22.05
N LYS A 321 5.61 3.85 21.48
CA LYS A 321 6.50 4.76 20.75
C LYS A 321 6.37 6.20 21.24
N GLY A 322 7.44 6.85 21.66
CA GLY A 322 7.39 8.26 22.09
C GLY A 322 8.69 8.81 22.68
N ASP A 323 8.59 9.99 23.29
CA ASP A 323 9.67 10.65 24.02
C ASP A 323 9.33 10.70 25.51
N GLY A 324 10.31 10.45 26.39
CA GLY A 324 10.10 10.58 27.85
C GLY A 324 10.78 9.49 28.67
N LYS A 325 10.06 8.99 29.69
CA LYS A 325 10.52 7.93 30.60
C LYS A 325 9.51 6.78 30.64
N ALA A 326 10.02 5.56 30.60
CA ALA A 326 9.27 4.32 30.80
C ALA A 326 9.87 3.53 31.96
N VAL A 327 9.04 3.04 32.88
CA VAL A 327 9.44 2.12 33.95
C VAL A 327 8.63 0.85 33.78
N ILE A 328 9.30 -0.29 33.59
CA ILE A 328 8.65 -1.57 33.30
C ILE A 328 9.07 -2.56 34.38
N ASN A 329 8.10 -3.06 35.16
CA ASN A 329 8.32 -4.16 36.09
C ASN A 329 7.86 -5.46 35.43
N ILE A 330 8.71 -6.47 35.43
CA ILE A 330 8.54 -7.69 34.66
C ILE A 330 8.55 -8.86 35.61
N ASP A 331 7.48 -9.65 35.58
CA ASP A 331 7.45 -10.94 36.27
C ASP A 331 8.11 -12.00 35.39
N LYS A 332 7.75 -12.03 34.09
CA LYS A 332 8.40 -12.88 33.06
C LYS A 332 8.06 -12.37 31.66
N ALA A 333 9.05 -11.88 30.91
CA ALA A 333 8.80 -11.37 29.56
C ALA A 333 10.03 -11.44 28.64
N ASP A 334 9.74 -11.42 27.34
CA ASP A 334 10.66 -11.07 26.27
C ASP A 334 10.40 -9.63 25.85
N ILE A 335 11.45 -8.80 25.85
CA ILE A 335 11.34 -7.37 25.62
C ILE A 335 12.34 -6.94 24.56
N LYS A 336 11.89 -6.08 23.64
CA LYS A 336 12.72 -5.40 22.66
C LYS A 336 12.53 -3.91 22.81
N ILE A 337 13.64 -3.17 22.94
CA ILE A 337 13.63 -1.72 23.09
C ILE A 337 14.56 -1.14 22.05
N TYR A 338 14.09 -0.14 21.33
CA TYR A 338 14.91 0.83 20.62
C TYR A 338 14.82 2.16 21.36
N VAL A 339 15.95 2.83 21.57
CA VAL A 339 15.97 4.13 22.23
C VAL A 339 17.18 4.94 21.78
N VAL A 340 16.98 6.26 21.66
CA VAL A 340 18.04 7.25 21.65
C VAL A 340 18.15 7.84 23.05
N GLY A 341 19.01 7.27 23.89
CA GLY A 341 19.05 7.60 25.31
C GLY A 341 19.70 6.52 26.16
N SER A 342 19.08 6.20 27.29
CA SER A 342 19.60 5.22 28.26
C SER A 342 18.55 4.21 28.69
N VAL A 343 19.00 2.96 28.89
CA VAL A 343 18.25 1.87 29.51
C VAL A 343 19.00 1.39 30.74
N THR A 344 18.33 1.40 31.90
CA THR A 344 18.84 0.90 33.16
C THR A 344 18.08 -0.36 33.56
N LEU A 345 18.81 -1.43 33.88
CA LEU A 345 18.26 -2.69 34.37
C LEU A 345 18.57 -2.87 35.85
N LYS A 346 17.53 -3.13 36.64
CA LYS A 346 17.58 -3.41 38.08
C LYS A 346 16.87 -4.74 38.37
N GLY A 347 17.18 -5.38 39.51
CA GLY A 347 16.62 -6.68 39.90
C GLY A 347 17.57 -7.85 39.62
N ASP A 348 17.03 -9.03 39.28
CA ASP A 348 17.81 -10.25 39.01
C ASP A 348 18.50 -10.22 37.62
N THR A 349 19.42 -9.28 37.43
CA THR A 349 20.09 -9.04 36.15
C THR A 349 21.11 -10.10 35.75
N ASP A 350 21.42 -11.05 36.65
CA ASP A 350 22.37 -12.14 36.39
C ASP A 350 21.71 -13.32 35.66
N ASN A 351 20.40 -13.50 35.85
CA ASN A 351 19.60 -14.49 35.14
C ASN A 351 18.92 -13.94 33.88
N ALA A 352 19.07 -12.65 33.59
CA ALA A 352 18.57 -12.01 32.40
C ALA A 352 19.49 -12.27 31.19
N LYS A 353 18.91 -12.69 30.06
CA LYS A 353 19.62 -12.72 28.78
C LYS A 353 19.48 -11.37 28.10
N ILE A 354 20.61 -10.72 27.83
CA ILE A 354 20.66 -9.37 27.25
C ILE A 354 21.44 -9.43 25.94
N SER A 355 20.84 -8.91 24.86
CA SER A 355 21.48 -8.74 23.57
C SER A 355 21.46 -7.27 23.18
N LEU A 356 22.63 -6.72 22.84
CA LEU A 356 22.82 -5.29 22.58
C LEU A 356 23.22 -5.09 21.12
N LYS A 357 22.70 -4.03 20.50
CA LYS A 357 23.15 -3.55 19.20
C LYS A 357 23.32 -2.04 19.24
N ASN A 358 24.54 -1.57 19.06
CA ASN A 358 24.93 -0.14 19.04
C ASN A 358 24.73 0.63 20.36
N LEU A 359 24.39 -0.06 21.46
CA LEU A 359 24.44 0.49 22.82
C LEU A 359 25.73 0.06 23.51
N LYS A 360 26.23 0.91 24.42
CA LYS A 360 27.40 0.60 25.24
C LYS A 360 27.00 0.54 26.70
N GLU A 361 27.54 -0.45 27.41
CA GLU A 361 27.43 -0.50 28.86
C GLU A 361 28.17 0.68 29.49
N MET A 362 27.57 1.30 30.50
CA MET A 362 28.08 2.44 31.23
C MET A 362 28.28 2.04 32.69
N ASN A 363 29.35 2.53 33.30
CA ASN A 363 29.60 2.30 34.72
C ASN A 363 28.52 2.99 35.57
N SER A 364 27.84 2.22 36.41
CA SER A 364 26.79 2.73 37.30
C SER A 364 26.72 1.91 38.59
N SER A 365 26.40 2.57 39.70
CA SER A 365 26.12 1.94 40.99
C SER A 365 24.68 1.46 41.14
N GLU A 366 23.79 1.78 40.19
CA GLU A 366 22.36 1.52 40.28
C GLU A 366 21.88 0.29 39.50
N GLY A 367 22.79 -0.52 38.95
CA GLY A 367 22.49 -1.68 38.10
C GLY A 367 23.23 -1.64 36.77
N LYS A 368 22.84 -2.49 35.81
CA LYS A 368 23.43 -2.50 34.47
C LYS A 368 22.80 -1.39 33.63
N VAL A 369 23.60 -0.40 33.22
CA VAL A 369 23.12 0.76 32.45
C VAL A 369 23.72 0.72 31.05
N TYR A 370 22.89 0.92 30.04
CA TYR A 370 23.28 0.96 28.64
C TYR A 370 22.87 2.30 28.04
N GLY A 371 23.79 2.96 27.32
CA GLY A 371 23.56 4.27 26.72
C GLY A 371 23.96 4.32 25.25
N GLY A 372 23.29 5.20 24.49
CA GLY A 372 23.57 5.46 23.09
C GLY A 372 22.31 5.45 22.22
N ASP A 373 22.51 5.30 20.92
CA ASP A 373 21.45 5.07 19.93
C ASP A 373 21.53 3.61 19.47
N GLY A 374 20.53 2.81 19.86
CA GLY A 374 20.56 1.41 19.52
C GLY A 374 19.40 0.59 20.07
N ASN A 375 19.55 -0.73 19.93
CA ASN A 375 18.55 -1.70 20.32
C ASN A 375 19.06 -2.55 21.48
N ILE A 376 18.17 -2.91 22.39
CA ILE A 376 18.41 -3.89 23.43
C ILE A 376 17.25 -4.90 23.46
N GLU A 377 17.60 -6.19 23.45
CA GLU A 377 16.65 -7.29 23.66
C GLU A 377 16.93 -7.93 25.01
N ILE A 378 15.90 -8.12 25.82
CA ILE A 378 15.99 -8.61 27.19
C ILE A 378 14.98 -9.72 27.37
N THR A 379 15.45 -10.89 27.79
CA THR A 379 14.60 -12.00 28.24
C THR A 379 14.92 -12.28 29.69
N GLY A 380 13.92 -12.18 30.56
CA GLY A 380 14.15 -12.39 31.98
C GLY A 380 12.86 -12.42 32.80
N LYS A 381 13.06 -12.58 34.12
CA LYS A 381 12.03 -12.58 35.14
C LYS A 381 12.46 -11.69 36.29
N ASP A 382 11.51 -11.15 37.03
CA ASP A 382 11.75 -10.33 38.23
C ASP A 382 12.71 -9.14 37.95
N LEU A 383 12.46 -8.44 36.84
CA LEU A 383 13.28 -7.32 36.36
C LEU A 383 12.54 -5.99 36.43
N ILE A 384 13.29 -4.92 36.71
CA ILE A 384 12.83 -3.55 36.57
C ILE A 384 13.68 -2.88 35.49
N ILE A 385 13.02 -2.39 34.45
CA ILE A 385 13.65 -1.68 33.33
C ILE A 385 13.23 -0.22 33.37
N GLU A 386 14.19 0.68 33.50
CA GLU A 386 13.97 2.11 33.37
C GLU A 386 14.57 2.61 32.05
N ILE A 387 13.76 3.21 31.19
CA ILE A 387 14.17 3.75 29.88
C ILE A 387 13.95 5.26 29.94
N SER A 388 14.92 6.03 29.47
CA SER A 388 14.77 7.48 29.34
C SER A 388 15.48 7.95 28.07
N GLY A 389 14.77 8.71 27.23
CA GLY A 389 15.32 9.12 25.93
C GLY A 389 14.28 9.68 24.96
N LYS A 390 14.75 9.86 23.72
CA LYS A 390 13.93 10.21 22.56
C LYS A 390 13.74 8.99 21.66
N ASP A 391 12.69 9.02 20.85
CA ASP A 391 12.34 7.95 19.91
C ASP A 391 12.29 6.56 20.56
N ILE A 392 11.83 6.50 21.80
CA ILE A 392 11.65 5.25 22.55
C ILE A 392 10.65 4.40 21.76
N ASN A 393 11.02 3.17 21.42
CA ASN A 393 10.13 2.17 20.85
C ASN A 393 10.27 0.86 21.64
N ILE A 394 9.25 0.50 22.39
CA ILE A 394 9.22 -0.64 23.30
C ILE A 394 8.28 -1.69 22.69
N ALA A 395 8.67 -2.96 22.72
CA ALA A 395 7.81 -4.10 22.46
C ALA A 395 7.99 -5.14 23.59
N ILE A 396 6.90 -5.53 24.25
CA ILE A 396 6.90 -6.43 25.41
C ILE A 396 5.98 -7.61 25.10
N ALA A 397 6.46 -8.83 25.31
CA ALA A 397 5.64 -10.04 25.28
C ALA A 397 5.84 -10.83 26.58
N GLY A 398 4.83 -10.83 27.46
CA GLY A 398 4.91 -11.53 28.76
C GLY A 398 4.01 -10.93 29.83
N ASN A 399 4.40 -11.11 31.10
CA ASN A 399 3.68 -10.66 32.30
C ASN A 399 4.43 -9.53 33.00
N GLY A 400 3.70 -8.48 33.39
CA GLY A 400 4.25 -7.37 34.18
C GLY A 400 3.39 -6.10 34.15
N ASN A 401 4.01 -4.99 34.50
CA ASN A 401 3.40 -3.66 34.46
C ASN A 401 4.37 -2.61 33.91
N ALA A 402 3.84 -1.56 33.29
CA ALA A 402 4.60 -0.43 32.76
C ALA A 402 3.99 0.91 33.19
N THR A 403 4.83 1.84 33.61
CA THR A 403 4.48 3.22 33.95
C THR A 403 5.19 4.16 32.98
N LEU A 404 4.41 4.99 32.29
CA LEU A 404 4.90 5.74 31.14
C LEU A 404 4.61 7.23 31.30
N THR A 405 5.66 8.05 31.26
CA THR A 405 5.58 9.50 31.42
C THR A 405 6.26 10.19 30.24
N GLY A 406 5.56 11.14 29.60
CA GLY A 406 6.02 11.77 28.36
C GLY A 406 4.90 11.92 27.34
N THR A 407 5.25 12.00 26.07
CA THR A 407 4.32 12.13 24.94
C THR A 407 4.62 11.08 23.87
N GLY A 408 3.59 10.63 23.14
CA GLY A 408 3.73 9.55 22.16
C GLY A 408 2.48 8.68 22.04
N THR A 409 2.64 7.53 21.39
CA THR A 409 1.57 6.57 21.09
C THR A 409 1.93 5.18 21.57
N GLN A 410 1.01 4.55 22.29
CA GLN A 410 1.07 3.15 22.64
C GLN A 410 0.12 2.33 21.79
N LYS A 411 0.42 1.04 21.64
CA LYS A 411 -0.30 0.09 20.83
C LYS A 411 -0.31 -1.27 21.55
N ALA A 412 -1.45 -1.65 22.11
CA ALA A 412 -1.62 -3.00 22.65
C ALA A 412 -2.06 -3.92 21.51
N CYS A 413 -1.41 -5.08 21.35
CA CYS A 413 -1.74 -6.05 20.33
C CYS A 413 -2.11 -7.41 20.93
N ASP A 414 -3.24 -8.00 20.57
CA ASP A 414 -3.55 -9.41 20.82
C ASP A 414 -3.88 -10.11 19.50
N LYS A 415 -3.22 -11.25 19.23
CA LYS A 415 -3.43 -12.09 18.03
C LYS A 415 -3.54 -11.30 16.70
N GLY A 416 -2.76 -10.23 16.54
CA GLY A 416 -2.73 -9.41 15.33
C GLY A 416 -3.82 -8.34 15.21
N LEU A 417 -4.65 -8.16 16.24
CA LEU A 417 -5.43 -6.94 16.47
C LEU A 417 -4.58 -5.97 17.25
N CYS A 418 -4.60 -4.69 16.90
CA CYS A 418 -3.85 -3.70 17.65
C CYS A 418 -4.55 -2.34 17.70
N ILE A 419 -4.58 -1.73 18.89
CA ILE A 419 -5.26 -0.46 19.11
C ILE A 419 -4.25 0.57 19.60
N SER A 420 -4.23 1.74 18.95
CA SER A 420 -3.30 2.82 19.27
C SER A 420 -3.95 3.90 20.13
N PHE A 421 -3.26 4.32 21.19
CA PHE A 421 -3.67 5.39 22.09
C PHE A 421 -2.53 6.39 22.29
N PRO A 422 -2.81 7.70 22.45
CA PRO A 422 -1.80 8.60 22.99
C PRO A 422 -1.49 8.22 24.45
N TRP A 423 -0.22 8.30 24.86
CA TRP A 423 0.19 8.08 26.24
C TRP A 423 0.56 9.41 26.93
N GLU A 424 -0.08 9.72 28.05
CA GLU A 424 0.27 10.83 28.95
C GLU A 424 0.09 10.31 30.39
N GLY A 425 1.18 9.91 31.05
CA GLY A 425 1.17 9.60 32.49
C GLY A 425 0.30 8.41 32.91
N LYS A 426 0.33 7.27 32.21
CA LYS A 426 -0.51 6.10 32.51
C LYS A 426 0.28 4.91 33.07
N ASN A 427 -0.36 4.20 34.01
CA ASN A 427 0.03 2.86 34.46
C ASN A 427 -0.70 1.81 33.63
N ILE A 428 0.02 0.79 33.20
CA ILE A 428 -0.45 -0.26 32.30
C ILE A 428 -0.08 -1.60 32.90
N LYS A 429 -1.04 -2.53 32.92
CA LYS A 429 -0.79 -3.93 33.24
C LYS A 429 -0.81 -4.73 31.96
N PHE A 430 0.11 -5.66 31.80
CA PHE A 430 0.14 -6.59 30.67
C PHE A 430 0.32 -8.01 31.20
N SER A 431 -0.43 -8.95 30.63
CA SER A 431 -0.28 -10.37 30.96
C SER A 431 -0.56 -11.26 29.76
N LYS A 432 0.13 -12.40 29.77
CA LYS A 432 0.12 -13.48 28.78
C LYS A 432 -0.62 -14.70 29.31
#